data_AF-A0A3R6SPD8-F1
#
_entry.id   AF-A0A3R6SPD8-F1
#
_cell.length_a   1.000
_cell.length_b   1.000
_cell.length_c   1.000
_cell.angle_alpha   90.00
_cell.angle_beta   90.00
_cell.angle_gamma   90.00
#
_symmetry.space_group_name_H-M   'P 1'
#
loop_
_entity.id
_entity.type
_entity.pdbx_description
1 polymer ?
#
loop_
_entity_poly.entity_id
_entity_poly.type
_entity_poly.pdbx_seq_one_letter_code
_entity_poly.pdbx_strand_id
1 'polypeptide(L)'
;MKRKMWSCMETQKHVIPFIDDQLSISDLDAFLYHMEHCPDCKEEYDVYYTLLMGMRFLESDNMSALKMDSEQKLLSAEDYLYKYKIKFIAKILCFVLLCVGMILQL
;
A
#
# COMPACT_ATOMS: atom_id res chain seq x y z
N MET A 1 12.02 -3.87 -11.48
CA MET A 1 11.88 -2.52 -10.88
C MET A 1 12.78 -2.44 -9.67
N LYS A 2 13.63 -1.41 -9.55
CA LYS A 2 14.36 -1.16 -8.30
C LYS A 2 13.35 -0.60 -7.28
N ARG A 3 13.32 -1.17 -6.07
CA ARG A 3 12.51 -0.68 -4.95
C ARG A 3 13.06 0.69 -4.51
N LYS A 4 12.19 1.68 -4.30
CA LYS A 4 12.59 2.96 -3.70
C LYS A 4 12.86 2.73 -2.22
N MET A 5 13.96 3.28 -1.69
CA MET A 5 14.29 3.18 -0.27
C MET A 5 14.01 4.53 0.37
N TRP A 6 13.03 4.58 1.27
CA TRP A 6 12.63 5.80 1.94
C TRP A 6 13.35 5.97 3.29
N SER A 7 13.65 7.22 3.63
CA SER A 7 14.05 7.61 4.97
C SER A 7 12.82 7.81 5.86
N CYS A 8 13.00 7.86 7.18
CA CYS A 8 11.91 8.13 8.12
C CYS A 8 11.15 9.41 7.76
N MET A 9 11.87 10.49 7.43
CA MET A 9 11.27 11.76 7.02
C MET A 9 10.39 11.64 5.77
N GLU A 10 10.82 10.87 4.76
CA GLU A 10 10.01 10.66 3.56
C GLU A 10 8.80 9.77 3.84
N THR A 11 8.95 8.73 4.65
CA THR A 11 7.84 7.86 5.08
C THR A 11 6.78 8.65 5.86
N GLN A 12 7.20 9.47 6.82
CA GLN A 12 6.31 10.29 7.66
C GLN A 12 5.45 11.25 6.81
N LYS A 13 6.02 11.89 5.79
CA LYS A 13 5.27 12.77 4.87
C LYS A 13 4.15 12.05 4.12
N HIS A 14 4.26 10.73 3.96
CA HIS A 14 3.34 9.89 3.20
C HIS A 14 2.35 9.12 4.09
N VAL A 15 2.35 9.32 5.41
CA VAL A 15 1.40 8.68 6.34
C VAL A 15 -0.05 9.05 5.99
N ILE A 16 -0.37 10.34 5.85
CA ILE A 16 -1.74 10.76 5.52
C ILE A 16 -2.16 10.29 4.11
N PRO A 17 -1.33 10.48 3.05
CA PRO A 17 -1.60 9.88 1.74
C PRO A 17 -1.81 8.36 1.76
N PHE A 18 -1.10 7.63 2.62
CA PHE A 18 -1.31 6.19 2.79
C PHE A 18 -2.67 5.88 3.42
N ILE A 19 -3.04 6.58 4.50
CA ILE A 19 -4.32 6.37 5.20
C ILE A 19 -5.49 6.61 4.24
N ASP A 20 -5.37 7.61 3.38
CA ASP A 20 -6.40 8.00 2.41
C ASP A 20 -6.32 7.23 1.07
N ASP A 21 -5.51 6.17 0.98
CA ASP A 21 -5.34 5.34 -0.22
C ASP A 21 -4.87 6.10 -1.48
N GLN A 22 -4.04 7.13 -1.29
CA GLN A 22 -3.56 8.02 -2.36
C GLN A 22 -2.14 7.73 -2.85
N LEU A 23 -1.49 6.66 -2.35
CA LEU A 23 -0.16 6.28 -2.82
C LEU A 23 -0.21 5.56 -4.17
N SER A 24 0.74 5.89 -5.04
CA SER A 24 1.01 5.07 -6.23
C SER A 24 1.53 3.69 -5.82
N ILE A 25 1.40 2.67 -6.68
CA ILE A 25 1.93 1.31 -6.37
C ILE A 25 3.42 1.33 -6.03
N SER A 26 4.21 2.17 -6.70
CA SER A 26 5.64 2.27 -6.41
C SER A 26 5.93 2.91 -5.07
N ASP A 27 5.10 3.86 -4.64
CA ASP A 27 5.26 4.56 -3.38
C ASP A 27 4.70 3.72 -2.23
N LEU A 28 3.64 2.97 -2.47
CA LEU A 28 3.11 1.97 -1.55
C LEU A 28 4.12 0.87 -1.24
N ASP A 29 4.84 0.35 -2.25
CA ASP A 29 5.91 -0.65 -2.05
C ASP A 29 7.05 -0.10 -1.17
N ALA A 30 7.37 1.18 -1.33
CA ALA A 30 8.43 1.85 -0.59
C ALA A 30 8.02 2.17 0.85
N PHE A 31 6.78 2.65 1.03
CA PHE A 31 6.18 2.92 2.33
C PHE A 31 6.11 1.63 3.15
N LEU A 32 5.47 0.58 2.64
CA LEU A 32 5.31 -0.69 3.36
C LEU A 32 6.67 -1.32 3.71
N TYR A 33 7.64 -1.26 2.79
CA TYR A 33 8.99 -1.73 3.09
C TYR A 33 9.63 -1.00 4.27
N HIS A 34 9.50 0.34 4.33
CA HIS A 34 10.03 1.09 5.47
C HIS A 34 9.30 0.74 6.78
N MET A 35 7.97 0.62 6.73
CA MET A 35 7.13 0.31 7.89
C MET A 35 7.40 -1.10 8.47
N GLU A 36 7.82 -2.04 7.64
CA GLU A 36 8.26 -3.38 8.06
C GLU A 36 9.62 -3.35 8.78
N HIS A 37 10.50 -2.40 8.46
CA HIS A 37 11.90 -2.40 8.90
C HIS A 37 12.25 -1.29 9.91
N CYS A 38 11.36 -0.32 10.13
CA CYS A 38 11.56 0.78 11.07
C CYS A 38 10.45 0.78 12.14
N PRO A 39 10.72 0.25 13.36
CA PRO A 39 9.72 0.18 14.41
C PRO A 39 9.26 1.58 14.86
N ASP A 40 10.15 2.56 14.89
CA ASP A 40 9.83 3.94 15.30
C ASP A 40 8.77 4.56 14.37
N CYS A 41 8.95 4.44 13.05
CA CYS A 41 7.95 4.93 12.09
C CYS A 41 6.62 4.16 12.17
N LYS A 42 6.67 2.86 12.52
CA LYS A 42 5.46 2.06 12.72
C LYS A 42 4.68 2.51 13.96
N GLU A 43 5.36 2.81 15.05
CA GLU A 43 4.76 3.37 16.28
C GLU A 43 4.16 4.75 16.01
N GLU A 44 4.91 5.65 15.36
CA GLU A 44 4.41 6.98 15.02
C GLU A 44 3.15 6.91 14.13
N TYR A 45 3.16 6.03 13.12
CA TYR A 45 2.01 5.79 12.27
C TYR A 45 0.78 5.34 13.07
N ASP A 46 0.95 4.44 14.05
CA ASP A 46 -0.16 3.96 14.89
C ASP A 46 -0.80 5.11 15.68
N VAL A 47 0.04 5.99 16.24
CA VAL A 47 -0.41 7.21 16.93
C VAL A 47 -1.16 8.14 15.98
N TYR A 48 -0.59 8.42 14.79
CA TYR A 48 -1.22 9.27 13.77
C TYR A 48 -2.56 8.70 13.29
N TYR A 49 -2.60 7.39 13.01
CA TYR A 49 -3.79 6.70 12.55
C TYR A 49 -4.88 6.82 13.60
N THR A 50 -4.58 6.49 14.86
CA THR A 50 -5.52 6.54 15.98
C THR A 50 -6.09 7.95 16.18
N LEU A 51 -5.23 8.98 16.15
CA LEU A 51 -5.66 10.37 16.29
C LEU A 51 -6.60 10.79 15.14
N LEU A 52 -6.20 10.52 13.89
CA LEU A 52 -6.98 10.89 12.71
C LEU A 52 -8.32 10.18 12.65
N MET A 53 -8.31 8.88 12.95
CA MET A 53 -9.49 8.04 13.05
C MET A 53 -10.44 8.52 14.16
N GLY A 54 -9.89 8.87 15.32
CA GLY A 54 -10.64 9.46 16.44
C GLY A 54 -11.30 10.78 16.07
N MET A 55 -10.62 11.66 15.31
CA MET A 55 -11.24 12.90 14.81
C MET A 55 -12.38 12.62 13.83
N ARG A 56 -12.15 11.74 12.84
CA ARG A 56 -13.18 11.33 11.86
C ARG A 56 -14.40 10.69 12.52
N PHE A 57 -14.19 9.94 13.61
CA PHE A 57 -15.26 9.36 14.40
C PHE A 57 -16.21 10.42 14.96
N LEU A 58 -15.63 11.45 15.60
CA LEU A 58 -16.39 12.51 16.27
C LEU A 58 -17.18 13.36 15.28
N GLU A 59 -16.68 13.48 14.04
CA GLU A 59 -17.38 14.18 12.95
C GLU A 59 -18.45 13.32 12.27
N SER A 60 -18.37 11.99 12.41
CA SER A 60 -19.31 11.07 11.75
C SER A 60 -20.53 10.76 12.61
N ASP A 61 -21.73 10.96 12.06
CA ASP A 61 -23.00 10.51 12.70
C ASP A 61 -23.14 8.97 12.75
N ASN A 62 -22.22 8.24 12.09
CA ASN A 62 -22.28 6.80 11.90
C ASN A 62 -21.09 6.08 12.57
N MET A 63 -21.36 5.45 13.71
CA MET A 63 -20.42 4.65 14.52
C MET A 63 -19.77 3.45 13.80
N SER A 64 -20.21 3.13 12.58
CA SER A 64 -19.71 2.00 11.79
C SER A 64 -18.43 2.29 11.01
N ALA A 65 -17.99 3.55 10.95
CA ALA A 65 -16.86 3.99 10.12
C ALA A 65 -15.47 3.48 10.59
N LEU A 66 -15.36 2.92 11.80
CA LEU A 66 -14.07 2.66 12.45
C LEU A 66 -13.86 1.21 12.85
N LYS A 67 -14.05 0.29 11.89
CA LYS A 67 -13.85 -1.14 12.12
C LYS A 67 -12.42 -1.62 11.87
N MET A 68 -11.56 -0.80 11.26
CA MET A 68 -10.22 -1.24 10.85
C MET A 68 -9.16 -0.54 11.69
N ASP A 69 -8.40 -1.33 12.44
CA ASP A 69 -7.23 -0.85 13.16
C ASP A 69 -6.05 -0.56 12.21
N SER A 70 -5.03 0.11 12.75
CA SER A 70 -3.86 0.58 12.01
C SER A 70 -3.04 -0.56 11.39
N GLU A 71 -2.95 -1.71 12.07
CA GLU A 71 -2.21 -2.88 11.61
C GLU A 71 -2.97 -3.59 10.48
N GLN A 72 -4.28 -3.75 10.62
CA GLN A 72 -5.13 -4.28 9.56
C GLN A 72 -5.05 -3.44 8.27
N LYS A 73 -4.95 -2.10 8.40
CA LYS A 73 -4.73 -1.22 7.24
C LYS A 73 -3.41 -1.56 6.53
N LEU A 74 -2.31 -1.74 7.26
CA LEU A 74 -1.02 -2.13 6.68
C LEU A 74 -1.07 -3.51 6.01
N LEU A 75 -1.65 -4.52 6.68
CA LEU A 75 -1.80 -5.87 6.13
C LEU A 75 -2.66 -5.90 4.86
N SER A 76 -3.75 -5.12 4.85
CA SER A 76 -4.62 -5.01 3.67
C SER A 76 -3.90 -4.38 2.48
N ALA A 77 -3.02 -3.41 2.73
CA ALA A 77 -2.22 -2.77 1.71
C ALA A 77 -1.12 -3.69 1.17
N GLU A 78 -0.49 -4.51 2.02
CA GLU A 78 0.47 -5.55 1.62
C GLU A 78 -0.20 -6.59 0.70
N ASP A 79 -1.38 -7.10 1.08
CA ASP A 79 -2.14 -8.05 0.26
C ASP A 79 -2.57 -7.43 -1.08
N TYR A 80 -3.04 -6.18 -1.07
CA TYR A 80 -3.35 -5.45 -2.29
C TYR A 80 -2.13 -5.35 -3.24
N LEU A 81 -0.97 -4.99 -2.70
CA LEU A 81 0.27 -4.85 -3.45
C LEU A 81 0.75 -6.21 -4.00
N TYR A 82 0.64 -7.27 -3.21
CA TYR A 82 0.95 -8.63 -3.63
C TYR A 82 0.07 -9.07 -4.80
N LYS A 83 -1.26 -8.90 -4.68
CA LYS A 83 -2.23 -9.19 -5.74
C LYS A 83 -1.97 -8.37 -7.00
N TYR A 84 -1.60 -7.09 -6.85
CA TYR A 84 -1.22 -6.25 -7.99
C TYR A 84 -0.01 -6.82 -8.73
N LYS A 85 1.06 -7.21 -8.01
CA LYS A 85 2.27 -7.80 -8.61
C LYS A 85 1.96 -9.10 -9.37
N ILE A 86 1.13 -9.97 -8.78
CA ILE A 86 0.69 -11.21 -9.46
C ILE A 86 -0.06 -10.90 -10.75
N LYS A 87 -1.06 -10.01 -10.69
CA LYS A 87 -1.85 -9.62 -11.88
C LYS A 87 -0.96 -9.01 -12.97
N PHE A 88 0.01 -8.21 -12.58
CA PHE A 88 0.97 -7.61 -13.50
C PHE A 88 1.81 -8.68 -14.21
N ILE A 89 2.37 -9.64 -13.47
CA ILE A 89 3.15 -10.76 -14.02
C ILE A 89 2.28 -11.62 -14.93
N ALA A 90 1.08 -11.99 -14.49
CA ALA A 90 0.15 -12.79 -15.29
C ALA A 90 -0.20 -12.11 -16.62
N LYS A 91 -0.40 -10.78 -16.60
CA LYS A 91 -0.66 -9.99 -17.81
C LYS A 91 0.53 -10.01 -18.78
N ILE A 92 1.76 -9.86 -18.27
CA ILE A 92 2.97 -9.95 -19.09
C ILE A 92 3.11 -11.34 -19.69
N LEU A 93 2.95 -12.40 -18.89
CA LEU A 93 3.04 -13.78 -19.37
C LEU A 93 2.02 -14.06 -20.48
N CYS A 94 0.76 -13.63 -20.29
CA CYS A 94 -0.28 -13.76 -21.30
C CYS A 94 0.09 -13.03 -22.61
N PHE A 95 0.60 -11.80 -22.51
CA PHE A 95 1.05 -11.03 -23.66
C PHE A 95 2.19 -11.73 -24.42
N VAL A 96 3.20 -12.25 -23.69
CA VAL A 96 4.32 -12.99 -24.29
C VAL A 96 3.85 -14.24 -25.02
N LEU A 97 2.94 -15.02 -24.41
CA LEU A 97 2.39 -16.23 -25.04
C LEU A 97 1.63 -15.91 -26.33
N LEU A 98 0.86 -14.82 -26.36
CA LEU A 98 0.17 -14.35 -27.58
C LEU A 98 1.17 -13.97 -28.67
N CYS A 99 2.23 -13.21 -28.34
CA CYS A 99 3.27 -12.82 -29.30
C CYS A 99 4.00 -14.05 -29.88
N VAL A 100 4.38 -15.02 -29.03
CA VAL A 100 5.05 -16.25 -29.47
C VAL A 100 4.13 -17.09 -30.37
N GLY A 101 2.84 -17.18 -30.02
CA GLY A 101 1.85 -17.88 -30.85
C GLY A 101 1.74 -17.29 -32.25
N MET A 102 1.74 -15.96 -32.39
CA MET A 102 1.72 -15.31 -33.71
C MET A 102 2.98 -15.56 -34.52
N ILE A 103 4.16 -15.63 -33.88
CA ILE A 103 5.44 -15.89 -34.56
C ILE A 103 5.50 -17.34 -35.05
N LEU A 104 4.99 -18.31 -34.28
CA LEU A 104 4.99 -19.72 -34.67
C LEU A 104 4.03 -20.04 -35.83
N GLN A 105 3.05 -19.17 -36.09
CA GLN A 105 2.09 -19.30 -37.19
C GLN A 105 2.54 -18.61 -38.49
N LEU A 106 3.69 -17.91 -38.47
CA LEU A 106 4.31 -17.22 -39.60
C LEU A 106 5.48 -18.05 -40.17
#